data_AF-A0A2I3HG08-F1
#
_entry.id   AF-A0A2I3HG08-F1
#
_cell.length_a   1.000
_cell.length_b   1.000
_cell.length_c   1.000
_cell.angle_alpha   90.00
_cell.angle_beta   90.00
_cell.angle_gamma   90.00
#
_symmetry.space_group_name_H-M   'P 1'
#
loop_
_entity.id
_entity.type
_entity.pdbx_description
1 polymer ?
#
loop_
_entity_poly.entity_id
_entity_poly.type
_entity_poly.pdbx_seq_one_letter_code
_entity_poly.pdbx_strand_id
1 'polypeptide(L)'
;MRLSVCLLMVSLALCSYQANALVCPALASEITAFFFLSDNVEKLIVAKFNPPPEALAAKLEVKHCLLVWWGKAAFSPEWVL
;
A
#
# COMPACT_ATOMS: atom_id res chain seq x y z
N MET A 1 -24.78 -32.39 15.40
CA MET A 1 -24.35 -31.48 14.32
C MET A 1 -23.60 -30.25 14.86
N ARG A 2 -22.47 -30.44 15.57
CA ARG A 2 -21.58 -29.34 15.98
C ARG A 2 -20.18 -29.44 15.38
N LEU A 3 -19.75 -30.66 15.03
CA LEU A 3 -18.45 -30.93 14.40
C LEU A 3 -18.32 -30.27 13.02
N SER A 4 -19.40 -30.19 12.24
CA SER A 4 -19.39 -29.57 10.90
C SER A 4 -19.00 -28.08 10.96
N VAL A 5 -19.50 -27.34 11.95
CA VAL A 5 -19.19 -25.90 12.12
C VAL A 5 -17.72 -25.69 12.50
N CYS A 6 -17.17 -26.54 13.37
CA CYS A 6 -15.76 -26.50 13.74
C CYS A 6 -14.85 -26.79 12.53
N LEU A 7 -15.21 -27.79 11.70
CA LEU A 7 -14.46 -28.13 10.49
C LEU A 7 -14.49 -27.01 9.45
N LEU A 8 -15.62 -26.32 9.29
CA LEU A 8 -15.73 -25.16 8.41
C LEU A 8 -14.84 -23.99 8.87
N MET A 9 -14.82 -23.69 10.17
CA MET A 9 -13.96 -22.66 10.74
C MET A 9 -12.47 -22.95 10.54
N VAL A 10 -12.05 -24.20 10.80
CA VAL A 10 -10.66 -24.61 10.59
C VAL A 10 -10.28 -24.56 9.11
N SER A 11 -11.18 -24.96 8.22
CA SER A 11 -10.94 -24.89 6.76
C SER A 11 -10.83 -23.46 6.28
N LEU A 12 -11.70 -22.55 6.73
CA LEU A 12 -11.63 -21.13 6.40
C LEU A 12 -10.34 -20.49 6.93
N ALA A 13 -9.93 -20.82 8.16
CA ALA A 13 -8.67 -20.35 8.74
C ALA A 13 -7.44 -20.86 7.96
N LEU A 14 -7.45 -22.11 7.48
CA LEU A 14 -6.38 -22.67 6.66
C LEU A 14 -6.35 -22.08 5.25
N CYS A 15 -7.53 -21.86 4.64
CA CYS A 15 -7.64 -21.22 3.33
C CYS A 15 -7.22 -19.74 3.38
N SER A 16 -7.49 -19.02 4.47
CA SER A 16 -7.07 -17.62 4.65
C SER A 16 -5.62 -17.49 5.11
N TYR A 17 -5.03 -18.50 5.75
CA TYR A 17 -3.61 -18.53 6.09
C TYR A 17 -2.71 -18.48 4.86
N GLN A 18 -3.14 -19.11 3.76
CA GLN A 18 -2.46 -19.04 2.46
C GLN A 18 -2.82 -17.80 1.63
N ALA A 19 -3.82 -17.02 2.04
CA ALA A 19 -4.14 -15.72 1.45
C ALA A 19 -3.19 -14.61 1.94
N ASN A 20 -2.08 -14.98 2.57
CA ASN A 20 -0.91 -14.13 2.69
C ASN A 20 -0.24 -14.05 1.30
N ALA A 21 -0.88 -13.35 0.36
CA ALA A 21 -0.24 -12.94 -0.87
C ALA A 21 0.92 -12.03 -0.45
N LEU A 22 2.12 -12.59 -0.37
CA LEU A 22 3.35 -11.85 -0.14
C LEU A 22 3.34 -10.66 -1.10
N VAL A 23 3.26 -9.45 -0.53
CA VAL A 23 3.26 -8.22 -1.32
C VAL A 23 4.48 -8.28 -2.22
N CYS A 24 4.29 -8.05 -3.52
CA CYS A 24 5.40 -8.01 -4.46
C CYS A 24 6.48 -7.07 -3.89
N PRO A 25 7.72 -7.51 -3.70
CA PRO A 25 8.75 -6.69 -3.08
C PRO A 25 8.98 -5.38 -3.85
N ALA A 26 8.70 -5.38 -5.16
CA ALA A 26 8.73 -4.18 -5.99
C ALA A 26 7.59 -3.20 -5.64
N LEU A 27 6.37 -3.71 -5.40
CA LEU A 27 5.23 -2.90 -4.95
C LEU A 27 5.45 -2.37 -3.53
N ALA A 28 5.98 -3.19 -2.62
CA ALA A 28 6.32 -2.76 -1.27
C ALA A 28 7.34 -1.61 -1.30
N SER A 29 8.40 -1.75 -2.10
CA SER A 29 9.41 -0.69 -2.29
C SER A 29 8.82 0.57 -2.91
N GLU A 30 7.89 0.44 -3.87
CA GLU A 30 7.21 1.56 -4.50
C GLU A 30 6.34 2.33 -3.50
N ILE A 31 5.56 1.62 -2.68
CA ILE A 31 4.72 2.20 -1.63
C ILE A 31 5.59 2.91 -0.58
N THR A 32 6.67 2.29 -0.12
CA THR A 32 7.59 2.93 0.82
C THR A 32 8.21 4.20 0.22
N ALA A 33 8.60 4.17 -1.06
CA ALA A 33 9.15 5.35 -1.73
C ALA A 33 8.13 6.45 -1.97
N PHE A 34 6.88 6.08 -2.24
CA PHE A 34 5.79 7.01 -2.40
C PHE A 34 5.54 7.80 -1.12
N PHE A 35 5.52 7.14 0.04
CA PHE A 35 5.24 7.78 1.33
C PHE A 35 6.45 8.47 1.98
N PHE A 36 7.66 7.89 1.90
CA PHE A 36 8.80 8.33 2.71
C PHE A 36 9.96 8.95 1.92
N LEU A 37 10.05 8.69 0.62
CA LEU A 37 11.18 9.13 -0.19
C LEU A 37 10.81 10.34 -1.06
N SER A 38 11.81 11.04 -1.59
CA SER A 38 11.59 12.19 -2.46
C SER A 38 11.06 11.78 -3.84
N ASP A 39 10.41 12.72 -4.53
CA ASP A 39 9.85 12.52 -5.88
C ASP A 39 10.88 12.00 -6.89
N ASN A 40 12.16 12.38 -6.73
CA ASN A 40 13.24 11.92 -7.59
C ASN A 40 13.52 10.42 -7.42
N VAL A 41 13.48 9.93 -6.18
CA VAL A 41 13.69 8.50 -5.88
C VAL A 41 12.50 7.69 -6.35
N GLU A 42 11.29 8.22 -6.18
CA GLU A 42 10.09 7.57 -6.68
C GLU A 42 10.06 7.48 -8.21
N LYS A 43 10.39 8.57 -8.92
CA LYS A 43 10.52 8.58 -10.39
C LYS A 43 11.50 7.50 -10.87
N LEU A 44 12.61 7.31 -10.16
CA LEU A 44 13.61 6.26 -10.45
C LEU A 44 13.06 4.84 -10.28
N ILE A 45 12.26 4.60 -9.23
CA ILE A 45 11.64 3.29 -8.98
C ILE A 45 10.54 3.02 -10.01
N VAL A 46 9.72 4.02 -10.28
CA VAL A 46 8.60 3.96 -11.21
C VAL A 46 9.08 3.83 -12.66
N ALA A 47 10.22 4.44 -13.02
CA ALA A 47 10.85 4.30 -14.33
C ALA A 47 11.20 2.84 -14.70
N LYS A 48 11.44 1.96 -13.71
CA LYS A 48 11.70 0.54 -13.94
C LYS A 48 10.52 -0.19 -14.59
N PHE A 49 9.30 0.34 -14.44
CA PHE A 49 8.08 -0.23 -14.99
C PHE A 49 7.68 0.38 -16.34
N ASN A 50 8.48 1.32 -16.87
CA ASN A 50 8.23 2.03 -18.13
C ASN A 50 6.78 2.56 -18.28
N PRO A 51 6.26 3.31 -17.29
CA PRO A 51 4.87 3.76 -17.32
C PRO A 51 4.67 4.88 -18.35
N PRO A 52 3.43 5.07 -18.82
CA PRO A 52 3.09 6.23 -19.63
C PRO A 52 3.33 7.52 -18.82
N PRO A 53 3.74 8.62 -19.48
CA PRO A 53 4.06 9.88 -18.80
C PRO A 53 2.86 10.46 -18.02
N GLU A 54 1.65 10.17 -18.49
CA GLU A 54 0.37 10.54 -17.84
C GLU A 54 0.22 9.88 -16.47
N ALA A 55 0.54 8.59 -16.35
CA ALA A 55 0.44 7.85 -15.09
C ALA A 55 1.49 8.32 -14.08
N LEU A 56 2.69 8.69 -14.55
CA LEU A 56 3.73 9.25 -13.67
C LEU A 56 3.32 10.62 -13.13
N ALA A 57 2.74 11.49 -13.97
CA ALA A 57 2.27 12.80 -13.55
C ALA A 57 1.13 12.69 -12.53
N ALA A 58 0.13 11.84 -12.79
CA ALA A 58 -0.97 11.61 -11.87
C ALA A 58 -0.49 11.07 -10.52
N LYS A 59 0.49 10.15 -10.52
CA LYS A 59 1.03 9.59 -9.28
C LYS A 59 1.75 10.64 -8.43
N LEU A 60 2.54 11.51 -9.05
CA LEU A 60 3.22 12.62 -8.36
C LEU A 60 2.21 13.65 -7.81
N GLU A 61 1.13 13.90 -8.52
CA GLU A 61 0.05 14.76 -8.04
C GLU A 61 -0.63 14.16 -6.79
N VAL A 62 -0.92 12.86 -6.79
CA VAL A 62 -1.48 12.17 -5.61
C VAL A 62 -0.52 12.23 -4.43
N LYS A 63 0.79 12.04 -4.66
CA LYS A 63 1.81 12.19 -3.61
C LYS A 63 1.83 13.59 -3.03
N HIS A 64 1.76 14.60 -3.88
CA HIS A 64 1.74 16.00 -3.44
C HIS A 64 0.51 16.29 -2.56
N CYS A 65 -0.66 15.81 -2.98
CA CYS A 65 -1.89 15.91 -2.20
C CYS A 65 -1.76 15.19 -0.84
N LEU A 66 -1.15 14.00 -0.80
CA LEU A 66 -0.93 13.26 0.44
C LEU A 66 0.07 13.94 1.37
N LEU A 67 1.09 14.62 0.86
CA LEU A 67 2.02 15.41 1.68
C LEU A 67 1.37 16.68 2.25
N VAL A 68 0.49 17.34 1.48
CA VAL A 68 -0.36 18.43 2.02
C VAL A 68 -1.28 17.90 3.12
N TRP A 69 -1.84 16.71 2.93
CA TRP A 69 -2.58 16.01 3.96
C TRP A 69 -1.70 15.56 5.12
N TRP A 70 -0.43 15.19 4.92
CA TRP A 70 0.49 14.82 6.00
C TRP A 70 0.88 16.04 6.83
N GLY A 71 1.10 17.19 6.21
CA GLY A 71 1.27 18.46 6.93
C GLY A 71 0.01 18.84 7.74
N LYS A 72 -1.19 18.57 7.20
CA LYS A 72 -2.46 18.75 7.93
C LYS A 72 -2.74 17.66 8.97
N ALA A 73 -2.32 16.41 8.75
CA ALA A 73 -2.53 15.27 9.62
C ALA A 73 -1.52 15.24 10.77
N ALA A 74 -0.28 15.70 10.55
CA ALA A 74 0.67 16.02 11.61
C ALA A 74 0.16 17.16 12.50
N PHE A 75 -0.80 17.96 12.02
CA PHE A 75 -1.46 19.03 12.76
C PHE A 75 -2.91 18.70 13.19
N SER A 76 -3.43 17.51 12.85
CA SER A 76 -4.75 17.06 13.28
C SER A 76 -4.58 15.94 14.31
N PRO A 77 -4.89 16.19 15.60
CA PRO A 77 -4.72 15.23 16.69
C PRO A 77 -5.68 14.02 16.64
N GLU A 78 -6.43 13.84 15.55
CA GLU A 78 -7.53 12.89 15.45
C GLU A 78 -7.12 11.49 14.96
N TRP A 79 -5.84 11.31 14.56
CA TRP A 79 -5.30 10.03 14.05
C TRP A 79 -4.17 9.44 14.92
N VAL A 80 -3.99 9.93 16.15
CA VAL A 80 -3.09 9.34 17.17
C VAL A 80 -3.90 8.60 18.24
N LEU A 81 -4.91 7.84 17.82
CA LEU A 81 -5.67 6.93 18.68
C LEU A 81 -5.77 5.56 18.03
#